data_AF-A0A2V5NQY1-F1
#
_entry.id   AF-A0A2V5NQY1-F1
#
_cell.length_a   1.000
_cell.length_b   1.000
_cell.length_c   1.000
_cell.angle_alpha   90.00
_cell.angle_beta   90.00
_cell.angle_gamma   90.00
#
_symmetry.space_group_name_H-M   'P 1'
#
loop_
_entity.id
_entity.type
_entity.pdbx_description
1 polymer ?
#
loop_
_entity_poly.entity_id
_entity_poly.type
_entity_poly.pdbx_seq_one_letter_code
_entity_poly.pdbx_strand_id
1 'polypeptide(L)'
;MLVNLGLYLRSTQLAKILYLDELYQRIVKLPGIIVEFGVWWGANLALFESFRSVYEPYNWTRKVVGFDTLKGYPSIAPKDGSSAYAKIGGYTVSEGYEAYLSRMLDAHEADNVMSHLKKYSLVKGDVLETVDGYFVDNPETIIALAYFDLALYEPTKKCLESIRPHLMRGSVIAMDELNSHDFPGETIALKEVLGLDKCQILRSRFLPDRSYLIIE
;
A
#
# COMPACT_ATOMS: atom_id res chain seq x y z
N MET A 1 -16.93 -2.90 19.63
CA MET A 1 -15.52 -3.35 19.68
C MET A 1 -15.48 -4.87 19.71
N LEU A 2 -14.75 -5.51 18.77
CA LEU A 2 -14.66 -6.97 18.66
C LEU A 2 -13.51 -7.49 19.53
N VAL A 3 -13.79 -7.73 20.82
CA VAL A 3 -12.75 -7.98 21.85
C VAL A 3 -12.01 -9.32 21.67
N ASN A 4 -12.64 -10.30 21.00
CA ASN A 4 -12.10 -11.64 20.79
C ASN A 4 -11.67 -11.90 19.32
N LEU A 5 -11.12 -10.88 18.64
CA LEU A 5 -10.69 -11.01 17.22
C LEU A 5 -9.74 -12.20 16.99
N GLY A 6 -8.89 -12.52 17.97
CA GLY A 6 -7.94 -13.63 17.91
C GLY A 6 -8.57 -15.00 17.66
N LEU A 7 -9.85 -15.21 18.00
CA LEU A 7 -10.57 -16.47 17.71
C LEU A 7 -10.80 -16.69 16.20
N TYR A 8 -10.77 -15.61 15.43
CA TYR A 8 -11.08 -15.62 14.00
C TYR A 8 -9.83 -15.42 13.12
N LEU A 9 -8.65 -15.25 13.73
CA LEU A 9 -7.39 -15.10 13.01
C LEU A 9 -6.76 -16.46 12.71
N ARG A 10 -6.58 -16.76 11.43
CA ARG A 10 -5.74 -17.87 10.96
C ARG A 10 -4.28 -17.41 10.88
N SER A 11 -3.35 -18.36 10.91
CA SER A 11 -1.90 -18.08 10.85
C SER A 11 -1.50 -17.21 9.66
N THR A 12 -2.12 -17.38 8.49
CA THR A 12 -1.84 -16.57 7.29
C THR A 12 -2.24 -15.10 7.47
N GLN A 13 -3.40 -14.84 8.07
CA GLN A 13 -3.85 -13.48 8.35
C GLN A 13 -3.00 -12.83 9.46
N LEU A 14 -2.65 -13.60 10.49
CA LEU A 14 -1.73 -13.13 11.51
C LEU A 14 -0.35 -12.80 10.92
N ALA A 15 0.18 -13.63 10.02
CA ALA A 15 1.44 -13.36 9.34
C ALA A 15 1.39 -12.08 8.49
N LYS A 16 0.27 -11.81 7.80
CA LYS A 16 0.06 -10.53 7.08
C LYS A 16 0.06 -9.34 8.04
N ILE A 17 -0.66 -9.43 9.16
CA ILE A 17 -0.67 -8.37 10.19
C ILE A 17 0.75 -8.11 10.70
N LEU A 18 1.50 -9.17 11.04
CA LEU A 18 2.88 -9.07 11.53
C LEU A 18 3.85 -8.56 10.46
N TYR A 19 3.61 -8.85 9.17
CA TYR A 19 4.39 -8.28 8.07
C TYR A 19 4.16 -6.77 7.94
N LEU A 20 2.91 -6.31 7.96
CA LEU A 20 2.62 -4.87 7.91
C LEU A 20 3.19 -4.14 9.13
N ASP A 21 3.16 -4.77 10.30
CA ASP A 21 3.84 -4.27 11.50
C ASP A 21 5.37 -4.19 11.31
N GLU A 22 5.99 -5.22 10.72
CA GLU A 22 7.42 -5.21 10.38
C GLU A 22 7.78 -4.04 9.45
N LEU A 23 6.96 -3.75 8.45
CA LEU A 23 7.14 -2.58 7.57
C LEU A 23 6.96 -1.27 8.34
N TYR A 24 5.92 -1.17 9.17
CA TYR A 24 5.61 0.04 9.92
C TYR A 24 6.75 0.41 10.87
N GLN A 25 7.27 -0.56 11.64
CA GLN A 25 8.34 -0.32 12.61
C GLN A 25 9.61 0.28 11.96
N ARG A 26 9.86 0.01 10.68
CA ARG A 26 10.99 0.60 9.94
C ARG A 26 10.83 2.09 9.69
N ILE A 27 9.60 2.58 9.61
CA ILE A 27 9.29 3.97 9.22
C ILE A 27 8.92 4.87 10.40
N VAL A 28 8.78 4.33 11.62
CA VAL A 28 8.38 5.11 12.82
C VAL A 28 9.26 6.35 13.05
N LYS A 29 10.57 6.26 12.76
CA LYS A 29 11.51 7.38 12.96
C LYS A 29 11.65 8.30 11.73
N LEU A 30 10.94 8.00 10.65
CA LEU A 30 11.05 8.68 9.36
C LEU A 30 9.86 9.63 9.17
N PRO A 31 10.03 10.87 8.68
CA PRO A 31 8.89 11.72 8.32
C PRO A 31 8.12 11.15 7.12
N GLY A 32 6.95 11.70 6.83
CA GLY A 32 6.21 11.41 5.60
C GLY A 32 4.99 10.52 5.77
N ILE A 33 4.35 10.18 4.66
CA ILE A 33 3.10 9.44 4.60
C ILE A 33 3.34 7.95 4.30
N ILE A 34 2.27 7.16 4.45
CA ILE A 34 2.16 5.80 3.92
C ILE A 34 1.28 5.85 2.68
N VAL A 35 1.74 5.26 1.58
CA VAL A 35 0.97 5.13 0.35
C VAL A 35 0.75 3.66 0.05
N GLU A 36 -0.46 3.27 -0.30
CA GLU A 36 -0.82 1.95 -0.80
C GLU A 36 -1.40 2.06 -2.20
N PHE A 37 -0.85 1.29 -3.14
CA PHE A 37 -1.36 1.15 -4.49
C PHE A 37 -1.98 -0.24 -4.63
N GLY A 38 -3.30 -0.30 -4.82
CA GLY A 38 -4.08 -1.54 -4.69
C GLY A 38 -4.60 -1.71 -3.26
N VAL A 39 -5.79 -1.17 -3.01
CA VAL A 39 -6.45 -1.17 -1.69
C VAL A 39 -7.35 -2.40 -1.53
N TRP A 40 -8.01 -2.82 -2.61
CA TRP A 40 -9.05 -3.86 -2.59
C TRP A 40 -10.11 -3.61 -1.51
N TRP A 41 -10.27 -4.49 -0.53
CA TRP A 41 -11.19 -4.32 0.62
C TRP A 41 -10.59 -3.45 1.76
N GLY A 42 -9.42 -2.85 1.60
CA GLY A 42 -8.85 -1.86 2.54
C GLY A 42 -8.34 -2.41 3.86
N ALA A 43 -8.00 -3.70 3.93
CA ALA A 43 -7.48 -4.33 5.15
C ALA A 43 -6.16 -3.70 5.61
N ASN A 44 -5.24 -3.44 4.67
CA ASN A 44 -3.95 -2.85 4.96
C ASN A 44 -4.10 -1.39 5.44
N LEU A 45 -4.92 -0.56 4.79
CA LEU A 45 -5.24 0.80 5.26
C LEU A 45 -5.73 0.82 6.71
N ALA A 46 -6.68 -0.06 7.07
CA ALA A 46 -7.21 -0.14 8.42
C ALA A 46 -6.15 -0.55 9.45
N LEU A 47 -5.24 -1.45 9.06
CA LEU A 47 -4.12 -1.87 9.89
C LEU A 47 -3.08 -0.76 10.03
N PHE A 48 -2.73 -0.05 8.95
CA PHE A 48 -1.81 1.09 9.00
C PHE A 48 -2.35 2.22 9.88
N GLU A 49 -3.65 2.51 9.85
CA GLU A 49 -4.30 3.46 10.79
C GLU A 49 -4.22 2.99 12.25
N SER A 50 -4.38 1.69 12.47
CA SER A 50 -4.26 1.09 13.81
C SER A 50 -2.82 1.17 14.33
N PHE A 51 -1.83 0.78 13.51
CA PHE A 51 -0.41 0.89 13.84
C PHE A 51 0.02 2.34 14.06
N ARG A 52 -0.47 3.28 13.24
CA ARG A 52 -0.25 4.72 13.45
C ARG A 52 -0.70 5.15 14.83
N SER A 53 -1.88 4.72 15.25
CA SER A 53 -2.42 5.09 16.56
C SER A 53 -1.67 4.44 17.72
N VAL A 54 -1.12 3.24 17.52
CA VAL A 54 -0.26 2.54 18.51
C VAL A 54 1.12 3.18 18.63
N TYR A 55 1.81 3.42 17.50
CA TYR A 55 3.21 3.83 17.48
C TYR A 55 3.42 5.35 17.48
N GLU A 56 2.47 6.09 16.89
CA GLU A 56 2.62 7.52 16.63
C GLU A 56 1.33 8.30 17.00
N PRO A 57 0.81 8.17 18.24
CA PRO A 57 -0.50 8.74 18.63
C PRO A 57 -0.60 10.26 18.48
N TYR A 58 0.53 10.98 18.45
CA TYR A 58 0.60 12.44 18.29
C TYR A 58 1.15 12.88 16.93
N ASN A 59 1.36 11.95 15.99
CA ASN A 59 1.77 12.28 14.63
C ASN A 59 0.56 12.29 13.69
N TRP A 60 -0.08 13.46 13.55
CA TRP A 60 -1.17 13.63 12.59
C TRP A 60 -0.68 13.78 11.15
N THR A 61 0.63 14.02 10.94
CA THR A 61 1.22 14.20 9.60
C THR A 61 1.49 12.89 8.89
N ARG A 62 1.52 11.76 9.62
CA ARG A 62 1.55 10.41 9.06
C ARG A 62 0.19 10.10 8.44
N LYS A 63 -0.05 10.53 7.22
CA LYS A 63 -1.26 10.15 6.49
C LYS A 63 -1.15 8.75 5.91
N VAL A 64 -2.26 8.02 5.82
CA VAL A 64 -2.37 6.76 5.09
C VAL A 64 -3.19 7.00 3.82
N VAL A 65 -2.60 6.80 2.65
CA VAL A 65 -3.21 7.15 1.36
C VAL A 65 -3.35 5.89 0.52
N GLY A 66 -4.58 5.52 0.17
CA GLY A 66 -4.86 4.36 -0.68
C GLY A 66 -5.32 4.76 -2.07
N PHE A 67 -4.74 4.16 -3.11
CA PHE A 67 -5.14 4.32 -4.50
C PHE A 67 -5.76 3.03 -5.04
N ASP A 68 -6.97 3.11 -5.60
CA ASP A 68 -7.64 1.96 -6.20
C ASP A 68 -8.77 2.39 -7.14
N THR A 69 -9.07 1.58 -8.16
CA THR A 69 -10.24 1.79 -9.02
C THR A 69 -11.55 1.45 -8.30
N LEU A 70 -11.48 0.54 -7.32
CA LEU A 70 -12.58 -0.18 -6.67
C LEU A 70 -13.48 -0.93 -7.67
N LYS A 71 -12.97 -1.15 -8.88
CA LYS A 71 -13.62 -1.82 -10.00
C LYS A 71 -12.73 -2.92 -10.60
N GLY A 72 -11.66 -3.27 -9.88
CA GLY A 72 -10.67 -4.23 -10.35
C GLY A 72 -9.79 -3.70 -11.47
N TYR A 73 -9.06 -4.61 -12.12
CA TYR A 73 -8.13 -4.26 -13.19
C TYR A 73 -8.85 -3.67 -14.42
N PRO A 74 -8.49 -2.46 -14.88
CA PRO A 74 -9.11 -1.83 -16.05
C PRO A 74 -8.63 -2.46 -17.36
N SER A 75 -7.37 -2.90 -17.42
CA SER A 75 -6.71 -3.52 -18.56
C SER A 75 -5.65 -4.52 -18.09
N ILE A 76 -5.18 -5.39 -19.00
CA ILE A 76 -4.09 -6.35 -18.76
C ILE A 76 -3.17 -6.33 -19.98
N ALA A 77 -1.86 -6.34 -19.76
CA ALA A 77 -0.82 -6.37 -20.78
C ALA A 77 -0.11 -7.74 -20.83
N PRO A 78 0.54 -8.09 -21.96
CA PRO A 78 1.33 -9.32 -22.07
C PRO A 78 2.45 -9.46 -21.01
N LYS A 79 2.90 -8.34 -20.44
CA LYS A 79 3.93 -8.31 -19.38
C LYS A 79 3.38 -8.69 -17.99
N ASP A 80 2.08 -8.88 -17.82
CA ASP A 80 1.44 -9.14 -16.52
C ASP A 80 1.35 -10.62 -16.16
N GLY A 81 1.90 -11.50 -17.01
CA GLY A 81 1.92 -12.94 -16.80
C GLY A 81 0.65 -13.64 -17.31
N SER A 82 0.50 -14.91 -16.91
CA SER A 82 -0.60 -15.79 -17.37
C SER A 82 -1.51 -16.24 -16.23
N SER A 83 -1.42 -15.60 -15.06
CA SER A 83 -2.26 -15.91 -13.91
C SER A 83 -3.75 -15.77 -14.25
N ALA A 84 -4.57 -16.73 -13.82
CA ALA A 84 -6.02 -16.65 -13.99
C ALA A 84 -6.67 -15.47 -13.21
N TYR A 85 -5.92 -14.89 -12.27
CA TYR A 85 -6.31 -13.73 -11.47
C TYR A 85 -5.98 -12.39 -12.17
N ALA A 86 -5.04 -12.37 -13.13
CA ALA A 86 -4.72 -11.21 -13.95
C ALA A 86 -5.73 -11.07 -15.10
N LYS A 87 -6.97 -10.68 -14.77
CA LYS A 87 -8.07 -10.48 -15.72
C LYS A 87 -8.78 -9.16 -15.48
N ILE A 88 -9.34 -8.59 -16.54
CA ILE A 88 -10.15 -7.37 -16.47
C ILE A 88 -11.30 -7.57 -15.48
N GLY A 89 -11.49 -6.60 -14.58
CA GLY A 89 -12.46 -6.67 -13.47
C GLY A 89 -12.10 -7.64 -12.35
N GLY A 90 -10.96 -8.34 -12.42
CA GLY A 90 -10.40 -9.08 -11.30
C GLY A 90 -10.23 -8.15 -10.10
N TYR A 91 -10.59 -8.63 -8.90
CA TYR A 91 -10.59 -7.85 -7.65
C TYR A 91 -11.63 -6.72 -7.57
N THR A 92 -12.67 -6.72 -8.42
CA THR A 92 -13.83 -5.82 -8.24
C THR A 92 -14.46 -6.02 -6.86
N VAL A 93 -14.74 -4.90 -6.17
CA VAL A 93 -15.47 -4.87 -4.90
C VAL A 93 -16.96 -4.57 -5.14
N SER A 94 -17.76 -4.65 -4.08
CA SER A 94 -19.20 -4.36 -4.16
C SER A 94 -19.49 -2.90 -4.51
N GLU A 95 -20.65 -2.63 -5.11
CA GLU A 95 -21.10 -1.26 -5.36
C GLU A 95 -21.18 -0.44 -4.06
N GLY A 96 -20.77 0.83 -4.12
CA GLY A 96 -20.77 1.73 -2.96
C GLY A 96 -19.72 1.41 -1.89
N TYR A 97 -18.79 0.49 -2.14
CA TYR A 97 -17.81 0.05 -1.14
C TYR A 97 -16.91 1.17 -0.61
N GLU A 98 -16.53 2.13 -1.45
CA GLU A 98 -15.78 3.32 -1.04
C GLU A 98 -16.38 4.04 0.18
N ALA A 99 -17.70 4.22 0.17
CA ALA A 99 -18.42 4.87 1.25
C ALA A 99 -18.46 3.99 2.51
N TYR A 100 -18.54 2.66 2.35
CA TYR A 100 -18.44 1.74 3.47
C TYR A 100 -17.04 1.77 4.10
N LEU A 101 -15.99 1.65 3.28
CA LEU A 101 -14.60 1.68 3.73
C LEU A 101 -14.30 3.01 4.44
N SER A 102 -14.75 4.12 3.87
CA SER A 102 -14.60 5.44 4.50
C SER A 102 -15.25 5.49 5.88
N ARG A 103 -16.51 5.05 6.03
CA ARG A 103 -17.17 5.02 7.34
C ARG A 103 -16.44 4.13 8.36
N MET A 104 -15.83 3.04 7.92
CA MET A 104 -15.06 2.16 8.79
C MET A 104 -13.76 2.84 9.26
N LEU A 105 -13.01 3.46 8.34
CA LEU A 105 -11.79 4.20 8.68
C LEU A 105 -12.09 5.44 9.54
N ASP A 106 -13.20 6.13 9.29
CA ASP A 106 -13.70 7.22 10.13
C ASP A 106 -14.00 6.75 11.57
N ALA A 107 -14.62 5.58 11.71
CA ALA A 107 -14.87 4.99 13.03
C ALA A 107 -13.55 4.65 13.75
N HIS A 108 -12.54 4.15 13.03
CA HIS A 108 -11.22 3.92 13.59
C HIS A 108 -10.57 5.23 14.05
N GLU A 109 -10.61 6.29 13.25
CA GLU A 109 -10.06 7.59 13.65
C GLU A 109 -10.80 8.20 14.85
N ALA A 110 -12.12 8.01 14.95
CA ALA A 110 -12.94 8.52 16.05
C ALA A 110 -12.57 7.90 17.41
N ASP A 111 -12.15 6.64 17.42
CA ASP A 111 -11.71 5.92 18.61
C ASP A 111 -10.27 6.29 19.06
N ASN A 112 -9.54 7.09 18.27
CA ASN A 112 -8.13 7.38 18.47
C ASN A 112 -7.83 8.85 18.82
N VAL A 113 -6.60 9.09 19.26
CA VAL A 113 -6.10 10.45 19.58
C VAL A 113 -6.14 11.35 18.34
N MET A 114 -6.48 12.63 18.54
CA MET A 114 -6.70 13.61 17.46
C MET A 114 -7.78 13.17 16.46
N SER A 115 -8.91 12.64 16.96
CA SER A 115 -10.07 12.21 16.17
C SER A 115 -10.72 13.31 15.31
N HIS A 116 -10.48 14.59 15.62
CA HIS A 116 -10.97 15.72 14.84
C HIS A 116 -10.15 16.00 13.56
N LEU A 117 -9.01 15.32 13.37
CA LEU A 117 -8.17 15.45 12.18
C LEU A 117 -8.37 14.26 11.26
N LYS A 118 -8.45 14.50 9.95
CA LYS A 118 -8.45 13.45 8.94
C LYS A 118 -7.01 13.00 8.65
N LYS A 119 -6.75 11.69 8.77
CA LYS A 119 -5.41 11.09 8.73
C LYS A 119 -5.31 9.98 7.69
N TYR A 120 -6.39 9.64 7.00
CA TYR A 120 -6.36 8.85 5.78
C TYR A 120 -6.95 9.58 4.55
N SER A 121 -6.59 9.12 3.35
CA SER A 121 -7.19 9.53 2.08
C SER A 121 -7.42 8.31 1.18
N LEU A 122 -8.54 8.30 0.45
CA LEU A 122 -8.81 7.34 -0.61
C LEU A 122 -8.83 8.07 -1.94
N VAL A 123 -7.92 7.71 -2.84
CA VAL A 123 -7.84 8.24 -4.20
C VAL A 123 -8.43 7.21 -5.14
N LYS A 124 -9.68 7.43 -5.52
CA LYS A 124 -10.41 6.51 -6.39
C LYS A 124 -10.13 6.82 -7.86
N GLY A 125 -9.72 5.79 -8.60
CA GLY A 125 -9.52 5.86 -10.05
C GLY A 125 -8.37 4.98 -10.50
N ASP A 126 -8.09 4.99 -11.80
CA ASP A 126 -6.89 4.36 -12.32
C ASP A 126 -5.66 5.16 -11.85
N VAL A 127 -4.65 4.48 -11.33
CA VAL A 127 -3.39 5.12 -10.92
C VAL A 127 -2.69 5.80 -12.10
N LEU A 128 -2.91 5.32 -13.32
CA LEU A 128 -2.39 5.97 -14.53
C LEU A 128 -2.88 7.40 -14.72
N GLU A 129 -4.07 7.71 -14.19
CA GLU A 129 -4.71 9.02 -14.29
C GLU A 129 -4.60 9.82 -12.98
N THR A 130 -4.53 9.13 -11.83
CA THR A 130 -4.72 9.76 -10.52
C THR A 130 -3.43 10.01 -9.75
N VAL A 131 -2.38 9.22 -9.97
CA VAL A 131 -1.18 9.27 -9.10
C VAL A 131 -0.42 10.59 -9.21
N ASP A 132 -0.23 11.11 -10.42
CA ASP A 132 0.47 12.39 -10.63
C ASP A 132 -0.33 13.55 -10.02
N GLY A 133 -1.64 13.56 -10.26
CA GLY A 133 -2.54 14.59 -9.74
C GLY A 133 -2.46 14.70 -8.23
N TYR A 134 -2.43 13.55 -7.53
CA TYR A 134 -2.26 13.54 -6.08
C TYR A 134 -0.97 14.22 -5.62
N PHE A 135 0.17 13.91 -6.24
CA PHE A 135 1.47 14.48 -5.83
C PHE A 135 1.64 15.95 -6.24
N VAL A 136 0.97 16.39 -7.31
CA VAL A 136 0.88 17.82 -7.68
C VAL A 136 0.07 18.59 -6.65
N ASP A 137 -1.06 18.04 -6.20
CA ASP A 137 -1.96 18.69 -5.24
C ASP A 137 -1.41 18.67 -3.80
N ASN A 138 -0.44 17.79 -3.50
CA ASN A 138 0.18 17.63 -2.19
C ASN A 138 1.72 17.77 -2.30
N PRO A 139 2.24 18.96 -2.65
CA PRO A 139 3.66 19.16 -2.95
C PRO A 139 4.59 18.97 -1.73
N GLU A 140 4.05 19.00 -0.52
CA GLU A 140 4.79 18.73 0.73
C GLU A 140 5.10 17.24 0.96
N THR A 141 4.57 16.36 0.10
CA THR A 141 4.60 14.92 0.33
C THR A 141 6.02 14.36 0.32
N ILE A 142 6.36 13.72 1.45
CA ILE A 142 7.47 12.77 1.59
C ILE A 142 6.84 11.40 1.85
N ILE A 143 7.36 10.35 1.23
CA ILE A 143 6.85 8.99 1.39
C ILE A 143 7.78 8.20 2.30
N ALA A 144 7.26 7.76 3.44
CA ALA A 144 7.99 6.90 4.36
C ALA A 144 7.86 5.43 3.96
N LEU A 145 6.65 5.01 3.58
CA LEU A 145 6.34 3.66 3.09
C LEU A 145 5.46 3.76 1.84
N ALA A 146 5.86 3.09 0.77
CA ALA A 146 4.99 2.79 -0.37
C ALA A 146 4.75 1.27 -0.43
N TYR A 147 3.49 0.85 -0.41
CA TYR A 147 3.06 -0.54 -0.55
C TYR A 147 2.48 -0.75 -1.95
N PHE A 148 3.08 -1.62 -2.75
CA PHE A 148 2.62 -1.98 -4.09
C PHE A 148 1.93 -3.34 -4.05
N ASP A 149 0.64 -3.35 -4.38
CA ASP A 149 -0.22 -4.54 -4.50
C ASP A 149 -1.07 -4.42 -5.78
N LEU A 150 -0.40 -4.06 -6.88
CA LEU A 150 -1.05 -3.83 -8.18
C LEU A 150 -0.94 -5.05 -9.08
N ALA A 151 0.07 -5.90 -8.87
CA ALA A 151 0.49 -7.04 -9.71
C ALA A 151 0.91 -6.70 -11.16
N LEU A 152 0.26 -5.73 -11.80
CA LEU A 152 0.41 -5.37 -13.21
C LEU A 152 1.60 -4.43 -13.45
N TYR A 153 2.26 -4.62 -14.58
CA TYR A 153 3.47 -3.90 -14.98
C TYR A 153 3.25 -2.40 -15.14
N GLU A 154 2.30 -2.00 -15.99
CA GLU A 154 2.11 -0.60 -16.39
C GLU A 154 1.75 0.31 -15.20
N PRO A 155 0.74 -0.02 -14.37
CA PRO A 155 0.42 0.80 -13.20
C PRO A 155 1.54 0.77 -12.16
N THR A 156 2.23 -0.35 -11.95
CA THR A 156 3.39 -0.39 -11.03
C THR A 156 4.49 0.54 -11.51
N LYS A 157 4.87 0.48 -12.79
CA LYS A 157 5.90 1.35 -13.36
C LYS A 157 5.55 2.81 -13.20
N LYS A 158 4.31 3.17 -13.54
CA LYS A 158 3.81 4.54 -13.41
C LYS A 158 3.89 5.03 -11.96
N CYS A 159 3.43 4.24 -11.00
CA CYS A 159 3.52 4.59 -9.59
C CYS A 159 4.98 4.73 -9.12
N LEU A 160 5.88 3.81 -9.48
CA LEU A 160 7.31 3.90 -9.14
C LEU A 160 7.96 5.18 -9.68
N GLU A 161 7.68 5.55 -10.94
CA GLU A 161 8.19 6.79 -11.53
C GLU A 161 7.66 8.03 -10.80
N SER A 162 6.37 8.00 -10.44
CA SER A 162 5.68 9.13 -9.83
C SER A 162 6.10 9.36 -8.38
N ILE A 163 6.33 8.30 -7.60
CA ILE A 163 6.76 8.44 -6.20
C ILE A 163 8.24 8.80 -6.06
N ARG A 164 9.06 8.54 -7.08
CA ARG A 164 10.52 8.66 -7.00
C ARG A 164 11.03 10.00 -6.47
N PRO A 165 10.46 11.17 -6.86
CA PRO A 165 10.88 12.47 -6.31
C PRO A 165 10.50 12.71 -4.84
N HIS A 166 9.59 11.90 -4.29
CA HIS A 166 9.05 12.02 -2.94
C HIS A 166 9.67 11.04 -1.94
N LEU A 167 10.57 10.17 -2.40
CA LEU A 167 11.31 9.24 -1.56
C LEU A 167 12.51 9.93 -0.92
N MET A 168 12.86 9.47 0.27
CA MET A 168 14.08 9.87 0.98
C MET A 168 14.90 8.62 1.33
N ARG A 169 16.15 8.84 1.73
CA ARG A 169 16.94 7.76 2.32
C ARG A 169 16.22 7.19 3.54
N GLY A 170 16.06 5.87 3.56
CA GLY A 170 15.33 5.11 4.56
C GLY A 170 13.88 4.83 4.18
N SER A 171 13.31 5.48 3.16
CA SER A 171 11.97 5.16 2.66
C SER A 171 11.90 3.68 2.32
N VAL A 172 10.79 3.06 2.68
CA VAL A 172 10.52 1.63 2.45
C VAL A 172 9.59 1.50 1.26
N ILE A 173 9.93 0.62 0.32
CA ILE A 173 9.00 0.19 -0.73
C ILE A 173 8.73 -1.29 -0.54
N ALA A 174 7.49 -1.65 -0.24
CA ALA A 174 7.02 -3.03 -0.16
C ALA A 174 6.36 -3.42 -1.49
N MET A 175 6.64 -4.64 -1.96
CA MET A 175 6.15 -5.19 -3.22
C MET A 175 5.48 -6.53 -2.94
N ASP A 176 4.18 -6.66 -3.26
CA ASP A 176 3.41 -7.86 -2.93
C ASP A 176 3.79 -9.06 -3.81
N GLU A 177 4.12 -8.83 -5.08
CA GLU A 177 4.37 -9.90 -6.07
C GLU A 177 5.79 -9.86 -6.67
N LEU A 178 6.77 -9.34 -5.92
CA LEU A 178 8.16 -9.32 -6.37
C LEU A 178 8.72 -10.73 -6.54
N ASN A 179 9.36 -10.98 -7.68
CA ASN A 179 9.89 -12.27 -8.11
C ASN A 179 8.80 -13.36 -8.23
N SER A 180 7.55 -12.96 -8.45
CA SER A 180 6.44 -13.86 -8.76
C SER A 180 6.49 -14.28 -10.23
N HIS A 181 6.36 -15.58 -10.50
CA HIS A 181 6.24 -16.09 -11.87
C HIS A 181 4.88 -15.75 -12.47
N ASP A 182 3.84 -15.79 -11.65
CA ASP A 182 2.45 -15.58 -12.07
C ASP A 182 2.14 -14.10 -12.33
N PHE A 183 2.85 -13.20 -11.63
CA PHE A 183 2.72 -11.74 -11.74
C PHE A 183 4.09 -11.06 -11.92
N PRO A 184 4.74 -11.22 -13.08
CA PRO A 184 6.09 -10.69 -13.28
C PRO A 184 6.14 -9.15 -13.42
N GLY A 185 4.99 -8.50 -13.59
CA GLY A 185 4.89 -7.09 -13.93
C GLY A 185 5.58 -6.17 -12.92
N GLU A 186 5.34 -6.39 -11.63
CA GLU A 186 5.99 -5.65 -10.54
C GLU A 186 7.51 -5.73 -10.58
N THR A 187 8.04 -6.92 -10.87
CA THR A 187 9.49 -7.16 -10.93
C THR A 187 10.13 -6.48 -12.13
N ILE A 188 9.46 -6.51 -13.28
CA ILE A 188 9.94 -5.86 -14.50
C ILE A 188 9.95 -4.34 -14.30
N ALA A 189 8.86 -3.78 -13.76
CA ALA A 189 8.76 -2.35 -13.48
C ALA A 189 9.86 -1.87 -12.51
N LEU A 190 10.09 -2.61 -11.41
CA LEU A 190 11.15 -2.28 -10.45
C LEU A 190 12.53 -2.26 -11.10
N LYS A 191 12.86 -3.29 -11.90
CA LYS A 191 14.14 -3.39 -12.61
C LYS A 191 14.37 -2.21 -13.55
N GLU A 192 13.33 -1.77 -14.26
CA GLU A 192 13.43 -0.65 -15.21
C GLU A 192 13.57 0.70 -14.51
N VAL A 193 12.82 0.95 -13.42
CA VAL A 193 12.73 2.29 -12.80
C VAL A 193 13.82 2.52 -11.74
N LEU A 194 14.02 1.55 -10.84
CA LEU A 194 14.97 1.69 -9.73
C LEU A 194 16.25 0.88 -9.96
N GLY A 195 16.14 -0.29 -10.58
CA GLY A 195 17.24 -1.25 -10.66
C GLY A 195 17.39 -2.06 -9.37
N LEU A 196 18.09 -3.18 -9.44
CA LEU A 196 18.27 -4.10 -8.30
C LEU A 196 19.57 -3.86 -7.52
N ASP A 197 20.49 -3.09 -8.08
CA ASP A 197 21.82 -2.80 -7.55
C ASP A 197 21.85 -1.51 -6.71
N LYS A 198 20.75 -0.75 -6.66
CA LYS A 198 20.68 0.56 -6.01
C LYS A 198 20.03 0.55 -4.63
N CYS A 199 19.43 -0.56 -4.22
CA CYS A 199 18.69 -0.68 -2.96
C CYS A 199 18.87 -2.07 -2.38
N GLN A 200 18.93 -2.18 -1.05
CA GLN A 200 18.86 -3.48 -0.40
C GLN A 200 17.45 -4.04 -0.50
N ILE A 201 17.29 -5.22 -1.12
CA ILE A 201 16.03 -5.97 -1.19
C ILE A 201 16.04 -7.06 -0.12
N LEU A 202 15.02 -7.07 0.72
CA LEU A 202 14.85 -7.94 1.87
C LEU A 202 13.53 -8.71 1.78
N ARG A 203 13.48 -9.88 2.40
CA ARG A 203 12.24 -10.63 2.59
C ARG A 203 11.66 -10.38 3.97
N SER A 204 10.34 -10.47 4.09
CA SER A 204 9.71 -10.47 5.41
C SER A 204 10.09 -11.71 6.20
N ARG A 205 10.26 -11.55 7.51
CA ARG A 205 10.42 -12.68 8.45
C ARG A 205 9.11 -13.45 8.69
N PHE A 206 7.97 -12.84 8.40
CA PHE A 206 6.64 -13.40 8.64
C PHE A 206 5.96 -13.88 7.37
N LEU A 207 6.17 -13.19 6.25
CA LEU A 207 5.71 -13.58 4.91
C LEU A 207 6.91 -13.72 3.97
N PRO A 208 7.63 -14.85 3.98
CA PRO A 208 8.92 -15.00 3.28
C PRO A 208 8.83 -14.98 1.75
N ASP A 209 7.63 -14.97 1.20
CA ASP A 209 7.31 -14.74 -0.22
C ASP A 209 7.12 -13.26 -0.56
N ARG A 210 6.97 -12.38 0.45
CA ARG A 210 6.86 -10.92 0.28
C ARG A 210 8.20 -10.24 0.47
N SER A 211 8.44 -9.21 -0.34
CA SER A 211 9.71 -8.49 -0.37
C SER A 211 9.51 -6.99 -0.19
N TYR A 212 10.49 -6.34 0.42
CA TYR A 212 10.56 -4.89 0.52
C TYR A 212 11.99 -4.43 0.33
N LEU A 213 12.15 -3.17 -0.03
CA LEU A 213 13.44 -2.52 -0.23
C LEU A 213 13.52 -1.23 0.57
N ILE A 214 14.76 -0.84 0.88
CA ILE A 214 15.08 0.38 1.62
C ILE A 214 15.87 1.29 0.69
N ILE A 215 15.39 2.52 0.49
CA ILE A 215 16.05 3.53 -0.32
C ILE A 215 17.33 4.00 0.40
N GLU A 216 18.46 4.04 -0.31
CA GLU A 216 19.77 4.44 0.19
C GLU A 216 20.18 5.87 -0.22
#